data_AF-A0A3A4B5S6-F1
#
_entry.id   AF-A0A3A4B5S6-F1
#
_cell.length_a   1.000
_cell.length_b   1.000
_cell.length_c   1.000
_cell.angle_alpha   90.00
_cell.angle_beta   90.00
_cell.angle_gamma   90.00
#
_symmetry.space_group_name_H-M   'P 1'
#
loop_
_entity.id
_entity.type
_entity.pdbx_description
1 polymer ?
#
loop_
_entity_poly.entity_id
_entity_poly.type
_entity_poly.pdbx_seq_one_letter_code
_entity_poly.pdbx_strand_id
1 'polypeptide(L)'
;MTTRTAMKALLAAATTGALALAAAPAPAAAAVPARAGATARQAVYHEIVLGSLEALDLEESGEDEVRIEIKAQDGEHWYAWPTNEDEIDTKRYTCWILTSSAEGCSPGSVRRAGGPYAHVYAPEGARFVIEVWEDDHIGDDRLLQIPVQVHGPGDISGSSPAGKGFDYRLTARLVTAEWITPPAGAELLRAPS
;
A
#
# COMPACT_ATOMS: atom_id res chain seq x y z
N MET A 1 -60.99 4.09 -69.71
CA MET A 1 -61.04 3.05 -70.77
C MET A 1 -61.24 1.71 -70.10
N THR A 2 -62.28 0.98 -70.54
CA THR A 2 -62.41 -0.50 -70.55
C THR A 2 -62.35 -1.26 -69.21
N THR A 3 -63.53 -1.63 -68.67
CA THR A 3 -64.18 -2.99 -68.71
C THR A 3 -63.72 -3.93 -67.61
N ARG A 4 -64.59 -4.21 -66.62
CA ARG A 4 -65.39 -5.45 -66.48
C ARG A 4 -64.56 -6.73 -66.53
N THR A 5 -64.60 -7.55 -65.49
CA THR A 5 -65.12 -8.94 -65.52
C THR A 5 -65.34 -9.44 -64.10
N ALA A 6 -66.54 -9.95 -63.85
CA ALA A 6 -66.97 -10.65 -62.65
C ALA A 6 -66.94 -12.17 -62.92
N MET A 7 -66.78 -12.99 -61.87
CA MET A 7 -67.35 -14.35 -61.68
C MET A 7 -66.76 -14.88 -60.36
N LYS A 8 -67.49 -15.00 -59.24
CA LYS A 8 -68.77 -15.65 -58.91
C LYS A 8 -68.62 -17.17 -58.70
N ALA A 9 -68.87 -17.55 -57.43
CA ALA A 9 -69.33 -18.87 -56.93
C ALA A 9 -68.30 -20.02 -56.97
N LEU A 10 -68.27 -21.00 -56.05
CA LEU A 10 -69.26 -21.54 -55.10
C LEU A 10 -68.55 -22.48 -54.08
N LEU A 11 -69.29 -22.93 -53.05
CA LEU A 11 -69.04 -24.02 -52.07
C LEU A 11 -68.12 -23.70 -50.87
N ALA A 12 -68.39 -24.14 -49.64
CA ALA A 12 -69.58 -24.61 -48.94
C ALA A 12 -69.26 -24.67 -47.43
N ALA A 13 -70.33 -24.54 -46.64
CA ALA A 13 -70.51 -24.78 -45.21
C ALA A 13 -69.37 -25.40 -44.35
N ALA A 14 -69.06 -24.64 -43.30
CA ALA A 14 -69.12 -24.99 -41.87
C ALA A 14 -68.56 -26.33 -41.37
N THR A 15 -67.62 -26.23 -40.43
CA THR A 15 -67.76 -26.86 -39.11
C THR A 15 -66.81 -26.19 -38.11
N THR A 16 -67.39 -25.62 -37.06
CA THR A 16 -66.70 -25.00 -35.93
C THR A 16 -66.12 -26.12 -35.05
N GLY A 17 -64.80 -26.29 -35.09
CA GLY A 17 -64.06 -27.12 -34.15
C GLY A 17 -63.12 -26.23 -33.35
N ALA A 18 -63.37 -26.11 -32.05
CA ALA A 18 -62.54 -25.34 -31.13
C ALA A 18 -61.09 -25.87 -31.16
N LEU A 19 -60.14 -25.03 -31.58
CA LEU A 19 -58.72 -25.29 -31.35
C LEU A 19 -58.24 -24.52 -30.14
N ALA A 20 -57.73 -25.29 -29.18
CA ALA A 20 -57.03 -24.86 -28.01
C ALA A 20 -55.92 -23.85 -28.36
N LEU A 21 -55.79 -22.82 -27.52
CA LEU A 21 -54.66 -21.92 -27.51
C LEU A 21 -53.39 -22.75 -27.28
N ALA A 22 -52.60 -23.00 -28.33
CA ALA A 22 -51.26 -23.53 -28.17
C ALA A 22 -50.42 -22.44 -27.47
N ALA A 23 -50.09 -22.66 -26.20
CA ALA A 23 -49.09 -21.87 -25.51
C ALA A 23 -47.76 -22.02 -26.28
N ALA A 24 -47.26 -20.90 -26.82
CA ALA A 24 -45.92 -20.87 -27.38
C ALA A 24 -44.91 -21.25 -26.29
N PRO A 25 -43.91 -22.10 -26.58
CA PRO A 25 -42.83 -22.35 -25.64
C PRO A 25 -42.11 -21.04 -25.36
N ALA A 26 -41.96 -20.70 -24.07
CA ALA A 26 -41.10 -19.60 -23.65
C ALA A 26 -39.67 -19.83 -24.21
N PRO A 27 -38.96 -18.80 -24.69
CA PRO A 27 -37.58 -18.97 -25.09
C PRO A 27 -36.78 -19.50 -23.90
N ALA A 28 -36.06 -20.61 -24.12
CA ALA A 28 -35.11 -21.11 -23.16
C ALA A 28 -34.12 -19.98 -22.85
N ALA A 29 -34.12 -19.51 -21.59
CA ALA A 29 -33.12 -18.57 -21.13
C ALA A 29 -31.76 -19.23 -21.35
N ALA A 30 -30.95 -18.64 -22.25
CA ALA A 30 -29.56 -19.02 -22.40
C ALA A 30 -28.92 -18.90 -21.01
N ALA A 31 -28.45 -20.02 -20.46
CA ALA A 31 -27.65 -20.01 -19.26
C ALA A 31 -26.43 -19.14 -19.55
N VAL A 32 -26.41 -17.93 -19.00
CA VAL A 32 -25.21 -17.09 -18.96
C VAL A 32 -24.16 -17.97 -18.29
N PRO A 33 -23.00 -18.24 -18.91
CA PRO A 33 -21.96 -19.01 -18.26
C PRO A 33 -21.65 -18.28 -16.95
N ALA A 34 -21.81 -19.00 -15.83
CA ALA A 34 -21.36 -18.53 -14.54
C ALA A 34 -19.90 -18.12 -14.73
N ARG A 35 -19.61 -16.82 -14.59
CA ARG A 35 -18.22 -16.34 -14.53
C ARG A 35 -17.57 -17.17 -13.44
N ALA A 36 -16.64 -18.04 -13.82
CA ALA A 36 -15.73 -18.67 -12.88
C ALA A 36 -15.20 -17.53 -12.01
N GLY A 37 -15.48 -17.61 -10.71
CA GLY A 37 -15.07 -16.60 -9.76
C GLY A 37 -13.58 -16.39 -9.95
N ALA A 38 -13.19 -15.19 -10.35
CA ALA A 38 -11.83 -14.75 -10.14
C ALA A 38 -11.63 -14.87 -8.63
N THR A 39 -10.92 -15.90 -8.19
CA THR A 39 -10.38 -15.92 -6.83
C THR A 39 -9.61 -14.63 -6.71
N ALA A 40 -10.13 -13.66 -5.96
CA ALA A 40 -9.43 -12.45 -5.65
C ALA A 40 -8.05 -12.89 -5.14
N ARG A 41 -6.99 -12.54 -5.87
CA ARG A 41 -5.62 -12.83 -5.46
C ARG A 41 -5.50 -12.20 -4.07
N GLN A 42 -5.23 -13.02 -3.05
CA GLN A 42 -5.01 -12.49 -1.70
C GLN A 42 -3.92 -11.45 -1.79
N ALA A 43 -4.20 -10.24 -1.31
CA ALA A 43 -3.20 -9.19 -1.27
C ALA A 43 -2.09 -9.64 -0.30
N VAL A 44 -0.86 -9.72 -0.80
CA VAL A 44 0.31 -9.97 0.03
C VAL A 44 0.74 -8.63 0.59
N TYR A 45 0.84 -8.56 1.92
CA TYR A 45 1.32 -7.38 2.63
C TYR A 45 2.71 -7.64 3.21
N HIS A 46 3.50 -6.57 3.30
CA HIS A 46 4.82 -6.56 3.89
C HIS A 46 4.87 -5.55 5.01
N GLU A 47 5.33 -5.96 6.18
CA GLU A 47 5.59 -5.04 7.28
C GLU A 47 6.91 -4.31 7.04
N ILE A 48 6.91 -3.00 7.29
CA ILE A 48 8.10 -2.16 7.32
C ILE A 48 8.66 -2.24 8.74
N VAL A 49 9.75 -2.99 8.90
CA VAL A 49 10.45 -3.14 10.18
C VAL A 49 11.63 -2.18 10.19
N LEU A 50 11.56 -1.12 11.01
CA LEU A 50 12.67 -0.21 11.21
C LEU A 50 13.75 -0.89 12.05
N GLY A 51 14.97 -0.95 11.53
CA GLY A 51 16.12 -1.66 12.10
C GLY A 51 16.89 -0.81 13.12
N SER A 52 17.64 0.15 12.59
CA SER A 52 18.45 1.09 13.37
C SER A 52 18.65 2.42 12.64
N LEU A 53 18.75 3.51 13.40
CA LEU A 53 19.15 4.84 12.93
C LEU A 53 20.45 5.24 13.63
N GLU A 54 21.50 5.51 12.88
CA GLU A 54 22.79 5.94 13.40
C GLU A 54 23.13 7.35 12.94
N ALA A 55 23.38 8.24 13.89
CA ALA A 55 23.97 9.56 13.64
C ALA A 55 25.50 9.41 13.62
N LEU A 56 26.13 9.55 12.47
CA LEU A 56 27.57 9.44 12.27
C LEU A 56 28.26 10.79 12.45
N ASP A 57 27.64 11.87 11.98
CA ASP A 57 28.10 13.25 12.17
C ASP A 57 26.90 14.19 12.36
N LEU A 58 27.06 15.15 13.27
CA LEU A 58 26.09 16.22 13.58
C LEU A 58 26.90 17.52 13.66
N GLU A 59 26.72 18.44 12.72
CA GLU A 59 27.49 19.69 12.67
C GLU A 59 27.16 20.62 13.86
N GLU A 60 28.11 21.51 14.19
CA GLU A 60 28.14 22.57 15.22
C GLU A 60 27.64 22.29 16.66
N SER A 61 26.45 21.73 16.87
CA SER A 61 25.85 21.48 18.20
C SER A 61 26.32 20.15 18.80
N GLY A 62 26.63 19.16 17.96
CA GLY A 62 26.88 17.77 18.36
C GLY A 62 25.65 17.04 18.90
N GLU A 63 24.48 17.68 18.83
CA GLU A 63 23.17 17.23 19.30
C GLU A 63 22.08 17.64 18.28
N ASP A 64 21.07 16.80 18.08
CA ASP A 64 20.02 16.96 17.08
C ASP A 64 18.72 16.31 17.61
N GLU A 65 17.56 16.78 17.19
CA GLU A 65 16.24 16.26 17.54
C GLU A 65 15.65 15.59 16.28
N VAL A 66 15.55 14.25 16.29
CA VAL A 66 15.21 13.51 15.06
C VAL A 66 13.91 12.73 15.13
N ARG A 67 13.27 12.60 13.96
CA ARG A 67 12.15 11.69 13.72
C ARG A 67 12.25 10.96 12.38
N ILE A 68 11.56 9.84 12.28
CA ILE A 68 11.40 9.03 11.07
C ILE A 68 9.95 9.09 10.63
N GLU A 69 9.73 9.46 9.38
CA GLU A 69 8.43 9.46 8.73
C GLU A 69 8.38 8.45 7.59
N ILE A 70 7.21 7.86 7.37
CA ILE A 70 6.91 7.09 6.15
C ILE A 70 5.86 7.88 5.38
N LYS A 71 6.11 8.20 4.10
CA LYS A 71 5.13 8.89 3.24
C LYS A 71 4.73 8.03 2.04
N ALA A 72 3.43 7.81 1.89
CA ALA A 72 2.83 7.17 0.73
C ALA A 72 2.86 8.10 -0.50
N GLN A 73 2.64 7.54 -1.69
CA GLN A 73 2.58 8.34 -2.93
C GLN A 73 1.38 9.31 -2.98
N ASP A 74 0.30 9.01 -2.28
CA ASP A 74 -0.90 9.84 -2.21
C ASP A 74 -0.78 10.98 -1.18
N GLY A 75 0.37 11.09 -0.51
CA GLY A 75 0.66 12.13 0.48
C GLY A 75 0.26 11.77 1.92
N GLU A 76 -0.33 10.59 2.14
CA GLU A 76 -0.52 10.05 3.50
C GLU A 76 0.85 9.84 4.17
N HIS A 77 0.97 10.23 5.44
CA HIS A 77 2.22 10.12 6.18
C HIS A 77 1.98 9.62 7.60
N TRP A 78 3.00 8.96 8.15
CA TRP A 78 3.00 8.42 9.50
C TRP A 78 4.31 8.76 10.21
N TYR A 79 4.22 9.21 11.46
CA TYR A 79 5.37 9.28 12.37
C TYR A 79 5.75 7.87 12.77
N ALA A 80 6.72 7.31 12.05
CA ALA A 80 7.13 5.94 12.22
C ALA A 80 7.92 5.77 13.53
N TRP A 81 8.73 6.75 13.89
CA TRP A 81 9.45 6.78 15.16
C TRP A 81 10.03 8.17 15.47
N PRO A 82 9.94 8.68 16.71
CA PRO A 82 9.05 8.23 17.79
C PRO A 82 7.57 8.25 17.40
N THR A 83 6.72 7.42 18.02
CA THR A 83 5.29 7.30 17.64
C THR A 83 4.37 8.32 18.32
N ASN A 84 4.91 9.14 19.22
CA ASN A 84 4.18 10.11 20.02
C ASN A 84 4.15 11.52 19.40
N GLU A 85 4.50 11.65 18.12
CA GLU A 85 4.64 12.95 17.42
C GLU A 85 5.71 13.85 18.07
N ASP A 86 6.61 13.25 18.85
CA ASP A 86 7.72 13.89 19.58
C ASP A 86 9.04 13.54 18.90
N GLU A 87 10.11 14.24 19.25
CA GLU A 87 11.45 13.95 18.77
C GLU A 87 12.27 13.17 19.79
N ILE A 88 13.47 12.79 19.36
CA ILE A 88 14.46 12.19 20.24
C ILE A 88 15.83 12.85 20.12
N ASP A 89 16.30 13.33 21.27
CA ASP A 89 17.63 13.89 21.45
C ASP A 89 18.70 12.88 21.02
N THR A 90 19.35 13.18 19.92
CA THR A 90 20.40 12.40 19.30
C THR A 90 21.72 13.11 19.43
N LYS A 91 22.78 12.37 19.78
CA LYS A 91 24.14 12.88 19.79
C LYS A 91 24.98 12.20 18.75
N ARG A 92 26.08 12.84 18.35
CA ARG A 92 27.04 12.25 17.41
C ARG A 92 27.45 10.84 17.85
N TYR A 93 27.51 9.91 16.89
CA TYR A 93 27.78 8.48 17.07
C TYR A 93 26.75 7.73 17.92
N THR A 94 25.55 8.26 18.11
CA THR A 94 24.44 7.49 18.69
C THR A 94 23.84 6.57 17.63
N CYS A 95 23.67 5.30 17.97
CA CYS A 95 22.89 4.35 17.18
C CYS A 95 21.64 3.95 17.96
N TRP A 96 20.49 4.39 17.47
CA TRP A 96 19.18 3.99 17.96
C TRP A 96 18.80 2.64 17.37
N ILE A 97 18.55 1.68 18.24
CA ILE A 97 18.15 0.33 17.90
C ILE A 97 16.64 0.22 18.07
N LEU A 98 15.93 0.02 16.96
CA LEU A 98 14.46 -0.01 16.88
C LEU A 98 13.92 -1.44 16.91
N THR A 99 14.78 -2.43 16.72
CA THR A 99 14.47 -3.86 16.89
C THR A 99 15.21 -4.46 18.10
N SER A 100 15.23 -5.78 18.20
CA SER A 100 16.09 -6.49 19.16
C SER A 100 17.55 -6.65 18.69
N SER A 101 17.89 -6.23 17.46
CA SER A 101 19.21 -6.41 16.86
C SER A 101 19.95 -5.09 16.70
N ALA A 102 21.23 -5.06 17.07
CA ALA A 102 22.15 -3.94 16.82
C ALA A 102 22.76 -3.96 15.41
N GLU A 103 22.20 -4.75 14.50
CA GLU A 103 22.57 -4.75 13.09
C GLU A 103 22.35 -3.35 12.48
N GLY A 104 23.31 -2.92 11.66
CA GLY A 104 23.34 -1.56 11.11
C GLY A 104 24.03 -0.51 12.00
N CYS A 105 24.39 -0.84 13.25
CA CYS A 105 25.22 0.04 14.09
C CYS A 105 26.72 -0.17 13.85
N SER A 106 27.47 0.90 13.68
CA SER A 106 28.92 0.86 13.52
C SER A 106 29.63 0.41 14.80
N PRO A 107 30.80 -0.25 14.71
CA PRO A 107 31.65 -0.47 15.88
C PRO A 107 32.01 0.86 16.55
N GLY A 108 31.85 0.94 17.88
CA GLY A 108 32.20 2.13 18.65
C GLY A 108 31.07 3.16 18.83
N SER A 109 29.89 2.96 18.23
CA SER A 109 28.73 3.82 18.49
C SER A 109 28.12 3.62 19.88
N VAL A 110 27.51 4.68 20.39
CA VAL A 110 26.72 4.65 21.63
C VAL A 110 25.35 4.07 21.28
N ARG A 111 25.13 2.82 21.69
CA ARG A 111 23.88 2.11 21.40
C ARG A 111 22.79 2.51 22.39
N ARG A 112 21.62 2.86 21.87
CA ARG A 112 20.43 3.21 22.63
C ARG A 112 19.23 2.43 22.13
N ALA A 113 18.33 2.04 23.03
CA ALA A 113 17.05 1.48 22.63
C ALA A 113 16.16 2.63 22.17
N GLY A 114 15.60 2.55 20.96
CA GLY A 114 14.69 3.58 20.44
C GLY A 114 13.27 3.47 20.98
N GLY A 115 12.90 2.34 21.59
CA GLY A 115 11.54 2.12 22.09
C GLY A 115 10.56 1.69 20.98
N PRO A 116 9.25 1.86 21.19
CA PRO A 116 8.25 1.44 20.22
C PRO A 116 8.30 2.29 18.94
N TYR A 117 8.01 1.66 17.80
CA TYR A 117 7.84 2.31 16.50
C TYR A 117 6.51 1.85 15.87
N ALA A 118 6.01 2.59 14.87
CA ALA A 118 4.74 2.29 14.23
C ALA A 118 4.83 1.04 13.34
N HIS A 119 3.87 0.14 13.48
CA HIS A 119 3.75 -1.03 12.60
C HIS A 119 3.01 -0.66 11.32
N VAL A 120 3.76 -0.35 10.27
CA VAL A 120 3.24 0.05 8.95
C VAL A 120 3.36 -1.10 7.96
N TYR A 121 2.30 -1.36 7.22
CA TYR A 121 2.22 -2.44 6.25
C TYR A 121 1.98 -1.90 4.84
N ALA A 122 2.66 -2.49 3.86
CA ALA A 122 2.59 -2.12 2.45
C ALA A 122 2.20 -3.32 1.59
N PRO A 123 1.20 -3.20 0.69
CA PRO A 123 0.91 -4.25 -0.27
C PRO A 123 2.02 -4.37 -1.31
N GLU A 124 2.15 -5.56 -1.93
CA GLU A 124 3.03 -5.75 -3.08
C GLU A 124 2.72 -4.72 -4.19
N GLY A 125 3.76 -4.10 -4.74
CA GLY A 125 3.67 -3.04 -5.74
C GLY A 125 3.53 -1.62 -5.17
N ALA A 126 3.32 -1.46 -3.86
CA ALA A 126 3.28 -0.15 -3.21
C ALA A 126 4.60 0.62 -3.38
N ARG A 127 4.49 1.94 -3.37
CA ARG A 127 5.61 2.88 -3.40
C ARG A 127 5.45 3.87 -2.26
N PHE A 128 6.52 4.11 -1.54
CA PHE A 128 6.57 5.06 -0.44
C PHE A 128 7.99 5.60 -0.29
N VAL A 129 8.16 6.62 0.55
CA VAL A 129 9.47 7.09 0.98
C VAL A 129 9.58 6.92 2.49
N ILE A 130 10.77 6.55 2.96
CA ILE A 130 11.14 6.67 4.37
C ILE A 130 12.01 7.92 4.47
N GLU A 131 11.65 8.84 5.36
CA GLU A 131 12.37 10.08 5.57
C GLU A 131 12.86 10.18 7.01
N VAL A 132 14.06 10.74 7.19
CA VAL A 132 14.56 11.17 8.50
C VAL A 132 14.59 12.69 8.47
N TRP A 133 14.00 13.29 9.49
CA TRP A 133 13.90 14.74 9.66
C TRP A 133 14.63 15.13 10.94
N GLU A 134 15.36 16.23 10.85
CA GLU A 134 15.77 17.06 11.98
C GLU A 134 14.64 18.04 12.22
N ASP A 135 14.30 18.26 13.48
CA ASP A 135 13.45 19.37 13.90
C ASP A 135 14.27 20.20 14.88
N ASP A 136 15.00 21.17 14.36
CA ASP A 136 15.55 22.22 15.21
C ASP A 136 14.54 23.39 15.27
N HIS A 137 14.67 24.22 16.29
CA HIS A 137 13.81 25.40 16.50
C HIS A 137 13.74 26.37 15.30
N ILE A 138 14.56 26.20 14.24
CA ILE A 138 14.59 27.02 13.02
C ILE A 138 14.70 26.14 11.75
N GLY A 139 13.83 25.15 11.64
CA GLY A 139 13.38 24.60 10.35
C GLY A 139 13.58 23.10 10.22
N ASP A 140 12.48 22.41 9.96
CA ASP A 140 12.44 20.97 9.72
C ASP A 140 13.25 20.62 8.46
N ASP A 141 14.51 20.23 8.65
CA ASP A 141 15.40 19.85 7.56
C ASP A 141 15.34 18.34 7.32
N ARG A 142 15.09 17.97 6.06
CA ARG A 142 15.10 16.56 5.68
C ARG A 142 16.53 16.05 5.54
N LEU A 143 16.95 15.24 6.51
CA LEU A 143 18.28 14.64 6.60
C LEU A 143 18.48 13.48 5.61
N LEU A 144 17.49 12.60 5.49
CA LEU A 144 17.55 11.39 4.66
C LEU A 144 16.21 11.14 3.98
N GLN A 145 16.26 10.63 2.74
CA GLN A 145 15.09 10.16 2.02
C GLN A 145 15.44 8.87 1.28
N ILE A 146 14.69 7.79 1.54
CA ILE A 146 14.85 6.48 0.91
C ILE A 146 13.57 6.14 0.15
N PRO A 147 13.54 6.24 -1.20
CA PRO A 147 12.42 5.75 -1.98
C PRO A 147 12.39 4.22 -1.98
N VAL A 148 11.21 3.66 -1.69
CA VAL A 148 11.00 2.22 -1.63
C VAL A 148 9.90 1.81 -2.59
N GLN A 149 10.12 0.71 -3.30
CA GLN A 149 9.09 -0.01 -4.04
C GLN A 149 9.05 -1.46 -3.57
N VAL A 150 7.85 -1.93 -3.21
CA VAL A 150 7.63 -3.25 -2.65
C VAL A 150 7.54 -4.30 -3.75
N HIS A 151 8.49 -5.23 -3.79
CA HIS A 151 8.50 -6.39 -4.70
C HIS A 151 8.59 -7.73 -3.95
N GLY A 152 8.45 -7.71 -2.62
CA GLY A 152 8.70 -8.84 -1.74
C GLY A 152 9.43 -8.42 -0.47
N PRO A 153 9.82 -9.39 0.39
CA PRO A 153 10.71 -9.13 1.52
C PRO A 153 12.11 -8.71 1.04
N GLY A 154 12.80 -7.90 1.83
CA GLY A 154 14.13 -7.43 1.48
C GLY A 154 14.61 -6.31 2.40
N ASP A 155 15.91 -6.02 2.33
CA ASP A 155 16.53 -4.99 3.14
C ASP A 155 16.32 -3.59 2.53
N ILE A 156 16.16 -2.60 3.40
CA ILE A 156 16.09 -1.19 3.07
C ILE A 156 17.23 -0.51 3.82
N SER A 157 18.08 0.21 3.10
CA SER A 157 19.11 1.03 3.75
C SER A 157 19.37 2.30 2.96
N GLY A 158 19.81 3.33 3.67
CA GLY A 158 20.17 4.61 3.08
C GLY A 158 21.04 5.41 4.03
N SER A 159 21.83 6.30 3.44
CA SER A 159 22.63 7.27 4.17
C SER A 159 22.39 8.67 3.63
N SER A 160 22.43 9.67 4.50
CA SER A 160 22.30 11.07 4.09
C SER A 160 23.47 11.47 3.16
N PRO A 161 23.30 12.49 2.31
CA PRO A 161 24.38 12.93 1.44
C PRO A 161 25.56 13.45 2.27
N ALA A 162 26.73 12.87 2.05
CA ALA A 162 27.98 13.35 2.67
C ALA A 162 28.24 14.83 2.32
N GLY A 163 28.59 15.64 3.32
CA GLY A 163 29.07 17.02 3.13
C GLY A 163 28.05 18.14 3.35
N LYS A 164 26.87 17.84 3.91
CA LYS A 164 25.89 18.84 4.40
C LYS A 164 25.93 19.04 5.93
N GLY A 165 26.97 18.56 6.59
CA GLY A 165 27.12 18.66 8.03
C GLY A 165 26.44 17.58 8.86
N PHE A 166 25.51 16.83 8.26
CA PHE A 166 24.81 15.74 8.93
C PHE A 166 25.02 14.43 8.17
N ASP A 167 25.49 13.40 8.87
CA ASP A 167 25.64 12.05 8.34
C ASP A 167 24.79 11.08 9.16
N TYR A 168 23.75 10.53 8.54
CA TYR A 168 22.83 9.57 9.11
C TYR A 168 22.82 8.30 8.29
N ARG A 169 22.68 7.15 8.96
CA ARG A 169 22.42 5.86 8.32
C ARG A 169 21.18 5.22 8.92
N LEU A 170 20.21 4.90 8.06
CA LEU A 170 19.03 4.13 8.43
C LEU A 170 19.11 2.73 7.84
N THR A 171 18.77 1.73 8.65
CA THR A 171 18.48 0.37 8.21
C THR A 171 17.05 0.01 8.55
N ALA A 172 16.37 -0.68 7.64
CA ALA A 172 15.03 -1.21 7.79
C ALA A 172 14.90 -2.47 6.89
N ARG A 173 13.76 -3.14 6.94
CA ARG A 173 13.47 -4.27 6.05
C ARG A 173 11.98 -4.44 5.84
N LEU A 174 11.65 -5.06 4.71
CA LEU A 174 10.33 -5.60 4.43
C LEU A 174 10.30 -7.06 4.85
N VAL A 175 9.34 -7.43 5.70
CA VAL A 175 9.06 -8.83 6.04
C VAL A 175 7.65 -9.18 5.58
N THR A 176 7.46 -10.37 5.02
CA THR A 176 6.13 -10.82 4.61
C THR A 176 5.24 -10.96 5.83
N ALA A 177 4.11 -10.26 5.82
CA ALA A 177 3.05 -10.42 6.80
C ALA A 177 2.14 -11.56 6.33
N GLU A 178 2.05 -12.65 7.10
CA GLU A 178 1.27 -13.84 6.73
C GLU A 178 -0.25 -13.69 6.95
N TRP A 179 -0.74 -12.47 7.18
CA TRP A 179 -2.13 -12.24 7.57
C TRP A 179 -3.06 -12.03 6.37
N ILE A 180 -4.25 -12.63 6.45
CA ILE A 180 -5.36 -12.44 5.50
C ILE A 180 -6.04 -11.07 5.73
N THR A 181 -5.92 -10.53 6.95
CA THR A 181 -6.41 -9.21 7.36
C THR A 181 -5.37 -8.56 8.27
N PRO A 182 -4.99 -7.29 8.04
CA PRO A 182 -4.05 -6.56 8.90
C PRO A 182 -4.52 -6.54 10.37
N PRO A 183 -3.61 -6.63 11.36
CA PRO A 183 -4.00 -6.59 12.77
C PRO A 183 -4.66 -5.26 13.12
N ALA A 184 -5.52 -5.25 14.14
CA ALA A 184 -6.16 -4.01 14.60
C ALA A 184 -5.09 -2.99 15.04
N GLY A 185 -5.16 -1.77 14.50
CA GLY A 185 -4.16 -0.72 14.73
C GLY A 185 -2.96 -0.75 13.77
N ALA A 186 -2.96 -1.63 12.77
CA ALA A 186 -2.01 -1.59 11.67
C ALA A 186 -2.32 -0.42 10.72
N GLU A 187 -1.30 0.37 10.43
CA GLU A 187 -1.36 1.39 9.39
C GLU A 187 -1.10 0.75 8.03
N LEU A 188 -1.95 1.04 7.05
CA LEU A 188 -1.92 0.41 5.73
C LEU A 188 -1.62 1.42 4.64
N LEU A 189 -0.45 1.29 4.03
CA LEU A 189 -0.12 1.98 2.80
C LEU A 189 -1.05 1.49 1.68
N ARG A 190 -1.68 2.43 0.97
CA ARG A 190 -2.52 2.09 -0.18
C ARG A 190 -1.63 1.84 -1.41
N ALA A 191 -2.04 0.89 -2.24
CA ALA A 191 -1.45 0.75 -3.57
C ALA A 191 -1.84 1.96 -4.45
N PRO A 192 -0.97 2.42 -5.36
CA PRO A 192 -1.35 3.46 -6.30
C PRO A 192 -2.53 3.00 -7.16
N SER A 193 -3.54 3.86 -7.30
CA SER A 193 -4.75 3.65 -8.12
C SER A 193 -4.45 3.59 -9.60
#